data_AF-A0A6I9SH15-F1
#
_entry.id   AF-A0A6I9SH15-F1
#
_cell.length_a   1.000
_cell.length_b   1.000
_cell.length_c   1.000
_cell.angle_alpha   90.00
_cell.angle_beta   90.00
_cell.angle_gamma   90.00
#
_symmetry.space_group_name_H-M   'P 1'
#
loop_
_entity.id
_entity.type
_entity.pdbx_description
1 polymer ?
#
loop_
_entity_poly.entity_id
_entity_poly.type
_entity_poly.pdbx_seq_one_letter_code
_entity_poly.pdbx_strand_id
1 'polypeptide(L)'
;MEPHIPSKTGTTFFKTCFNGVNALAGFGILSIPYALSQGGWLSLMLLFVTAVICCYTGILLQRCMDSNVLVKTYPDIGELAFGRKGRLIVATFMYLELYLVATEFLILEGDNLEKLFPYKFDIGTWKIGGKQGFVLLAALVILPTTWLRSLSILAYVSLGGVLSCLIVVASVVWSGAADGVGFHKRGVLLRWSGIPTAVSLYAFCFSGHAVFPTMYTAMRDRTMFSRVRRVL
;
A
#
# COMPACT_ATOMS: atom_id res chain seq x y z
N MET A 1 -33.63 0.20 -15.58
CA MET A 1 -32.46 -0.54 -15.07
C MET A 1 -31.87 -1.26 -16.26
N GLU A 2 -30.85 -0.69 -16.92
CA GLU A 2 -30.22 -1.36 -18.06
C GLU A 2 -29.46 -2.60 -17.57
N PRO A 3 -29.51 -3.73 -18.32
CA PRO A 3 -28.80 -4.94 -17.93
C PRO A 3 -27.30 -4.70 -17.97
N HIS A 4 -26.63 -4.92 -16.84
CA HIS A 4 -25.18 -4.78 -16.71
C HIS A 4 -24.48 -5.92 -17.46
N ILE A 5 -24.11 -5.70 -18.73
CA ILE A 5 -23.39 -6.69 -19.54
C ILE A 5 -21.92 -6.70 -19.10
N PRO A 6 -21.40 -7.81 -18.53
CA PRO A 6 -20.00 -7.87 -18.13
C PRO A 6 -19.09 -7.73 -19.35
N SER A 7 -18.10 -6.84 -19.24
CA SER A 7 -17.07 -6.63 -20.26
C SER A 7 -16.43 -7.97 -20.64
N LYS A 8 -16.03 -8.20 -21.91
CA LYS A 8 -15.22 -9.40 -22.26
C LYS A 8 -13.77 -9.26 -21.80
N THR A 9 -13.32 -8.05 -21.48
CA THR A 9 -11.93 -7.69 -21.16
C THR A 9 -11.89 -7.05 -19.77
N GLY A 10 -11.34 -7.75 -18.77
CA GLY A 10 -11.29 -7.26 -17.39
C GLY A 10 -10.71 -8.29 -16.42
N THR A 11 -10.32 -7.84 -15.23
CA THR A 11 -9.80 -8.70 -14.16
C THR A 11 -10.93 -9.50 -13.51
N THR A 12 -10.65 -10.74 -13.13
CA THR A 12 -11.61 -11.62 -12.41
C THR A 12 -11.61 -11.30 -10.92
N PHE A 13 -12.70 -11.64 -10.23
CA PHE A 13 -12.85 -11.48 -8.77
C PHE A 13 -11.59 -11.92 -7.99
N PHE A 14 -11.10 -13.14 -8.22
CA PHE A 14 -9.91 -13.65 -7.55
C PHE A 14 -8.66 -12.82 -7.81
N LYS A 15 -8.45 -12.38 -9.06
CA LYS A 15 -7.30 -11.52 -9.42
C LYS A 15 -7.42 -10.14 -8.78
N THR A 16 -8.62 -9.60 -8.64
CA THR A 16 -8.85 -8.30 -7.98
C THR A 16 -8.65 -8.41 -6.47
N CYS A 17 -9.19 -9.44 -5.82
CA CYS A 17 -8.91 -9.71 -4.40
C CYS A 17 -7.41 -9.88 -4.16
N PHE A 18 -6.74 -10.68 -4.99
CA PHE A 18 -5.30 -10.91 -4.87
C PHE A 18 -4.49 -9.63 -5.07
N ASN A 19 -4.80 -8.82 -6.08
CA ASN A 19 -4.15 -7.51 -6.27
C ASN A 19 -4.39 -6.56 -5.10
N GLY A 20 -5.60 -6.52 -4.53
CA GLY A 20 -5.89 -5.68 -3.38
C GLY A 20 -5.18 -6.15 -2.11
N VAL A 21 -5.17 -7.46 -1.82
CA VAL A 21 -4.44 -8.02 -0.68
C VAL A 21 -2.96 -7.73 -0.84
N ASN A 22 -2.39 -7.93 -2.04
CA ASN A 22 -0.98 -7.62 -2.28
C ASN A 22 -0.66 -6.13 -2.09
N ALA A 23 -1.54 -5.24 -2.53
CA ALA A 23 -1.36 -3.80 -2.36
C ALA A 23 -1.36 -3.39 -0.87
N LEU A 24 -2.16 -4.06 -0.03
CA LEU A 24 -2.27 -3.76 1.41
C LEU A 24 -1.25 -4.53 2.27
N ALA A 25 -0.92 -5.76 1.88
CA ALA A 25 -0.12 -6.69 2.69
C ALA A 25 1.35 -6.27 2.77
N GLY A 26 1.94 -5.77 1.68
CA GLY A 26 3.39 -5.55 1.61
C GLY A 26 3.94 -4.71 2.75
N PHE A 27 3.61 -3.41 2.76
CA PHE A 27 4.07 -2.51 3.82
C PHE A 27 3.35 -2.77 5.17
N GLY A 28 2.09 -3.18 5.14
CA GLY A 28 1.28 -3.41 6.34
C GLY A 28 1.87 -4.46 7.27
N ILE A 29 2.37 -5.57 6.72
CA ILE A 29 2.91 -6.69 7.51
C ILE A 29 4.13 -6.27 8.34
N LEU A 30 4.98 -5.40 7.80
CA LEU A 30 6.20 -4.94 8.48
C LEU A 30 5.96 -3.72 9.38
N SER A 31 5.08 -2.82 8.97
CA SER A 31 4.87 -1.55 9.66
C SER A 31 3.91 -1.64 10.84
N ILE A 32 2.96 -2.58 10.84
CA ILE A 32 2.05 -2.78 11.99
C ILE A 32 2.81 -3.22 13.26
N PRO A 33 3.72 -4.21 13.23
CA PRO A 33 4.54 -4.56 14.39
C PRO A 33 5.39 -3.39 14.89
N TYR A 34 5.98 -2.62 13.98
CA TYR A 34 6.76 -1.44 14.35
C TYR A 34 5.89 -0.35 14.98
N ALA A 35 4.72 -0.04 14.40
CA ALA A 35 3.74 0.90 14.96
C ALA A 35 3.29 0.46 16.37
N LEU A 36 3.03 -0.83 16.57
CA LEU A 36 2.70 -1.40 17.86
C LEU A 36 3.83 -1.24 18.87
N SER A 37 5.09 -1.43 18.45
CA SER A 37 6.27 -1.23 19.31
C SER A 37 6.46 0.23 19.73
N GLN A 38 6.06 1.18 18.88
CA GLN A 38 6.14 2.62 19.18
C GLN A 38 4.98 3.09 20.06
N GLY A 39 3.75 2.63 19.81
CA GLY A 39 2.54 3.07 20.53
C GLY A 39 2.23 2.29 21.81
N GLY A 40 2.76 1.06 21.95
CA GLY A 40 2.39 0.13 23.01
C GLY A 40 1.09 -0.62 22.71
N TRP A 41 0.74 -1.59 23.55
CA TRP A 41 -0.39 -2.53 23.31
C TRP A 41 -1.74 -1.84 23.07
N LEU A 42 -2.02 -0.75 23.79
CA LEU A 42 -3.29 -0.03 23.66
C LEU A 42 -3.43 0.67 22.30
N SER A 43 -2.32 0.88 21.57
CA SER A 43 -2.38 1.39 20.19
C SER A 43 -3.12 0.46 19.23
N LEU A 44 -3.30 -0.84 19.56
CA LEU A 44 -4.14 -1.76 18.78
C LEU A 44 -5.59 -1.28 18.67
N MET A 45 -6.10 -0.54 19.66
CA MET A 45 -7.42 0.07 19.54
C MET A 45 -7.46 1.10 18.41
N LEU A 46 -6.37 1.85 18.21
CA LEU A 46 -6.25 2.81 17.11
C LEU A 46 -6.18 2.12 15.76
N LEU A 47 -5.48 0.97 15.68
CA LEU A 47 -5.49 0.12 14.47
C LEU A 47 -6.93 -0.28 14.09
N PHE A 48 -7.72 -0.75 15.08
CA PHE A 48 -9.12 -1.14 14.84
C PHE A 48 -9.99 0.04 14.42
N VAL A 49 -9.83 1.19 15.08
CA VAL A 49 -10.56 2.42 14.71
C VAL A 49 -10.22 2.85 13.28
N THR A 50 -8.94 2.86 12.91
CA THR A 50 -8.50 3.16 11.54
C THR A 50 -9.10 2.17 10.54
N ALA A 51 -9.10 0.87 10.85
CA ALA A 51 -9.70 -0.15 10.00
C ALA A 51 -11.20 0.10 9.78
N VAL A 52 -11.97 0.38 10.84
CA VAL A 52 -13.40 0.69 10.75
C VAL A 52 -13.65 1.94 9.89
N ILE A 53 -12.87 3.00 10.09
CA ILE A 53 -12.95 4.22 9.29
C ILE A 53 -12.66 3.91 7.82
N CYS A 54 -11.59 3.17 7.53
CA CYS A 54 -11.21 2.81 6.16
C CYS A 54 -12.24 1.91 5.47
N CYS A 55 -12.84 0.95 6.19
CA CYS A 55 -13.95 0.16 5.67
C CYS A 55 -15.16 1.04 5.33
N TYR A 56 -15.52 1.97 6.21
CA TYR A 56 -16.62 2.89 5.99
C TYR A 56 -16.38 3.82 4.80
N THR A 57 -15.21 4.45 4.71
CA THR A 57 -14.85 5.33 3.59
C THR A 57 -14.74 4.56 2.28
N GLY A 58 -14.29 3.30 2.31
CA GLY A 58 -14.30 2.41 1.14
C GLY A 58 -15.72 2.09 0.64
N ILE A 59 -16.70 1.92 1.54
CA ILE A 59 -18.12 1.79 1.17
C ILE A 59 -18.62 3.08 0.52
N LEU A 60 -18.31 4.23 1.13
CA LEU A 60 -18.75 5.53 0.60
C LEU A 60 -18.17 5.79 -0.78
N LEU A 61 -16.88 5.49 -0.96
CA LEU A 61 -16.19 5.60 -2.24
C LEU A 61 -16.84 4.73 -3.31
N GLN A 62 -17.17 3.47 -2.97
CA GLN A 62 -17.90 2.59 -3.88
C GLN A 62 -19.25 3.19 -4.28
N ARG A 63 -20.03 3.71 -3.33
CA ARG A 63 -21.32 4.36 -3.62
C ARG A 63 -21.18 5.58 -4.53
N CYS A 64 -20.13 6.38 -4.36
CA CYS A 64 -19.84 7.49 -5.25
C CYS A 64 -19.55 7.01 -6.68
N MET A 65 -18.77 5.94 -6.84
CA MET A 65 -18.50 5.33 -8.15
C MET A 65 -19.77 4.73 -8.79
N ASP A 66 -20.63 4.11 -7.99
CA ASP A 66 -21.90 3.53 -8.44
C ASP A 66 -22.95 4.60 -8.82
N SER A 67 -22.83 5.83 -8.30
CA SER A 67 -23.82 6.90 -8.54
C SER A 67 -23.84 7.45 -9.96
N ASN A 68 -22.74 7.36 -10.70
CA ASN A 68 -22.65 7.88 -12.06
C ASN A 68 -21.61 7.12 -12.88
N VAL A 69 -22.04 6.55 -14.01
CA VAL A 69 -21.20 5.75 -14.94
C VAL A 69 -20.00 6.52 -15.50
N LEU A 70 -20.05 7.86 -15.52
CA LEU A 70 -18.97 8.71 -15.97
C LEU A 70 -17.79 8.77 -14.98
N VAL A 71 -18.02 8.42 -13.71
CA VAL A 71 -16.98 8.41 -12.68
C VAL A 71 -16.09 7.19 -12.87
N LYS A 72 -14.83 7.42 -13.24
CA LYS A 72 -13.84 6.35 -13.44
C LYS A 72 -12.63 6.48 -12.51
N THR A 73 -12.33 7.69 -12.07
CA THR A 73 -11.16 8.01 -11.27
C THR A 73 -11.54 8.77 -10.00
N TYR A 74 -10.66 8.76 -9.01
CA TYR A 74 -10.88 9.49 -7.76
C TYR A 74 -11.14 11.00 -8.00
N PRO A 75 -10.41 11.70 -8.90
CA PRO A 75 -10.70 13.09 -9.24
C PRO A 75 -12.07 13.33 -9.87
N ASP A 76 -12.65 12.37 -10.60
CA ASP A 76 -13.99 12.52 -11.20
C ASP A 76 -15.08 12.61 -10.12
N ILE A 77 -14.87 11.98 -8.95
CA ILE A 77 -15.76 12.12 -7.79
C ILE A 77 -15.73 13.57 -7.28
N GLY A 78 -14.53 14.16 -7.20
CA GLY A 78 -14.36 15.57 -6.82
C GLY A 78 -15.01 16.52 -7.83
N GLU A 79 -14.96 16.19 -9.11
CA GLU A 79 -15.65 16.95 -10.15
C GLU A 79 -17.17 16.88 -10.02
N LEU A 80 -17.71 15.69 -9.77
CA LEU A 80 -19.15 15.49 -9.62
C LEU A 80 -19.70 16.25 -8.41
N ALA A 81 -18.94 16.31 -7.32
CA ALA A 81 -19.36 16.95 -6.07
C ALA A 81 -19.15 18.47 -6.05
N PHE A 82 -18.03 18.97 -6.58
CA PHE A 82 -17.62 20.37 -6.42
C PHE A 82 -17.21 21.05 -7.74
N GLY A 83 -17.51 20.42 -8.88
CA GLY A 83 -17.11 20.89 -10.21
C GLY A 83 -15.60 20.87 -10.43
N ARG A 84 -15.15 21.62 -11.44
CA ARG A 84 -13.75 21.60 -11.89
C ARG A 84 -12.72 21.95 -10.82
N LYS A 85 -13.08 22.80 -9.84
CA LYS A 85 -12.21 23.12 -8.70
C LYS A 85 -11.99 21.90 -7.80
N GLY A 86 -13.04 21.13 -7.52
CA GLY A 86 -12.94 19.88 -6.76
C GLY A 86 -12.06 18.85 -7.45
N ARG A 87 -12.22 18.69 -8.77
CA ARG A 87 -11.35 17.81 -9.58
C ARG A 87 -9.88 18.14 -9.40
N LEU A 88 -9.53 19.42 -9.50
CA LEU A 88 -8.14 19.86 -9.41
C LEU A 88 -7.56 19.58 -8.02
N ILE A 89 -8.28 19.94 -6.96
CA ILE A 89 -7.83 19.73 -5.57
C ILE A 89 -7.61 18.23 -5.30
N VAL A 90 -8.58 17.39 -5.65
CA VAL A 90 -8.50 15.93 -5.44
C VAL A 90 -7.35 15.34 -6.26
N ALA A 91 -7.18 15.76 -7.51
CA ALA A 91 -6.07 15.31 -8.35
C ALA A 91 -4.71 15.71 -7.75
N THR A 92 -4.58 16.94 -7.24
CA THR A 92 -3.34 17.40 -6.59
C THR A 92 -2.98 16.54 -5.40
N PHE A 93 -3.90 16.29 -4.47
CA PHE A 93 -3.63 15.45 -3.30
C PHE A 93 -3.32 14.01 -3.70
N MET A 94 -4.05 13.44 -4.66
CA MET A 94 -3.83 12.07 -5.11
C MET A 94 -2.47 11.89 -5.79
N TYR A 95 -2.05 12.82 -6.66
CA TYR A 95 -0.72 12.76 -7.27
C TYR A 95 0.40 13.02 -6.28
N LEU A 96 0.20 13.94 -5.32
CA LEU A 96 1.15 14.17 -4.25
C LEU A 96 1.32 12.93 -3.37
N GLU A 97 0.23 12.27 -2.99
CA GLU A 97 0.24 11.02 -2.23
C GLU A 97 1.02 9.94 -2.98
N LEU A 98 0.69 9.68 -4.25
CA LEU A 98 1.40 8.69 -5.06
C LEU A 98 2.90 8.99 -5.20
N TYR A 99 3.27 10.26 -5.35
CA TYR A 99 4.67 10.68 -5.41
C TYR A 99 5.41 10.44 -4.09
N LEU A 100 4.79 10.80 -2.95
CA LEU A 100 5.37 10.60 -1.63
C LEU A 100 5.54 9.11 -1.31
N VAL A 101 4.52 8.29 -1.60
CA VAL A 101 4.56 6.82 -1.43
C VAL A 101 5.67 6.21 -2.29
N ALA A 102 5.81 6.61 -3.55
CA ALA A 102 6.87 6.11 -4.42
C ALA A 102 8.26 6.51 -3.91
N THR A 103 8.41 7.74 -3.42
CA THR A 103 9.66 8.24 -2.84
C THR A 103 10.02 7.50 -1.56
N GLU A 104 9.04 7.22 -0.69
CA GLU A 104 9.23 6.44 0.54
C GLU A 104 9.75 5.03 0.23
N PHE A 105 9.15 4.32 -0.73
CA PHE A 105 9.63 2.99 -1.12
C PHE A 105 11.06 3.03 -1.66
N LEU A 106 11.42 4.02 -2.48
CA LEU A 106 12.79 4.16 -2.97
C LEU A 106 13.80 4.41 -1.84
N ILE A 107 13.45 5.26 -0.87
CA ILE A 107 14.31 5.53 0.29
C ILE A 107 14.46 4.26 1.14
N LEU A 108 13.37 3.54 1.38
CA LEU A 108 13.35 2.31 2.16
C LEU A 108 14.25 1.23 1.54
N GLU A 109 14.15 1.02 0.22
CA GLU A 109 15.03 0.11 -0.51
C GLU A 109 16.50 0.55 -0.41
N GLY A 110 16.77 1.85 -0.56
CA GLY A 110 18.11 2.40 -0.37
C GLY A 110 18.70 2.14 1.03
N ASP A 111 17.91 2.37 2.07
CA ASP A 111 18.30 2.13 3.46
C ASP A 111 18.52 0.64 3.76
N ASN A 112 17.70 -0.24 3.17
CA ASN A 112 17.83 -1.68 3.35
C ASN A 112 19.07 -2.23 2.62
N LEU A 113 19.30 -1.81 1.38
CA LEU A 113 20.44 -2.25 0.57
C LEU A 113 21.77 -1.73 1.12
N GLU A 114 21.83 -0.51 1.63
CA GLU A 114 23.04 0.01 2.28
C GLU A 114 23.40 -0.79 3.54
N LYS A 115 22.39 -1.24 4.32
CA LYS A 115 22.61 -2.09 5.49
C LYS A 115 23.08 -3.49 5.13
N LEU A 116 22.56 -4.06 4.04
CA LEU A 116 22.94 -5.40 3.55
C LEU A 116 24.32 -5.39 2.88
N PHE A 117 24.61 -4.33 2.13
CA PHE A 117 25.82 -4.16 1.35
C PHE A 117 26.43 -2.81 1.71
N PRO A 118 27.41 -2.75 2.63
CA PRO A 118 28.11 -1.53 2.99
C PRO A 118 29.11 -1.14 1.89
N TYR A 119 28.61 -1.00 0.65
CA TYR A 119 29.35 -0.66 -0.55
C TYR A 119 29.25 0.84 -0.82
N LYS A 120 30.33 1.44 -1.32
CA LYS A 120 30.38 2.85 -1.70
C LYS A 120 30.49 2.92 -3.22
N PHE A 121 29.64 3.74 -3.83
CA PHE A 121 29.64 3.92 -5.29
C PHE A 121 30.59 5.04 -5.67
N ASP A 122 31.76 4.66 -6.20
CA ASP A 122 32.71 5.60 -6.79
C ASP A 122 32.51 5.63 -8.32
N ILE A 123 31.89 6.68 -8.85
CA ILE A 123 31.73 6.88 -10.31
C ILE A 123 32.66 8.02 -10.74
N GLY A 124 33.87 7.66 -11.20
CA GLY A 124 34.87 8.64 -11.62
C GLY A 124 35.33 9.54 -10.46
N THR A 125 35.16 10.85 -10.58
CA THR A 125 35.49 11.83 -9.51
C THR A 125 34.34 12.06 -8.51
N TRP A 126 33.16 11.49 -8.77
CA TRP A 126 31.96 11.69 -7.96
C TRP A 126 31.81 10.53 -6.97
N LYS A 127 31.95 10.84 -5.69
CA LYS A 127 31.67 9.89 -4.60
C LYS A 127 30.20 9.97 -4.25
N ILE A 128 29.42 8.99 -4.68
CA ILE A 128 28.01 8.87 -4.32
C ILE A 128 27.95 8.03 -3.04
N GLY A 129 27.26 8.54 -2.01
CA GLY A 129 27.05 7.77 -0.78
C GLY A 129 26.30 6.45 -1.06
N GLY A 130 26.57 5.42 -0.24
CA GLY A 130 26.01 4.08 -0.43
C GLY A 130 24.50 4.10 -0.62
N LYS A 131 23.79 4.77 0.29
CA LYS A 131 22.34 5.03 0.20
C LYS A 131 21.93 5.63 -1.14
N GLN A 132 22.50 6.76 -1.55
CA GLN A 132 22.08 7.44 -2.78
C GLN A 132 22.32 6.58 -4.02
N GLY A 133 23.41 5.81 -4.05
CA GLY A 133 23.70 4.87 -5.14
C GLY A 133 22.67 3.75 -5.21
N PHE A 134 22.30 3.15 -4.08
CA PHE A 134 21.26 2.12 -4.04
C PHE A 134 19.86 2.65 -4.38
N VAL A 135 19.51 3.87 -3.96
CA VAL A 135 18.25 4.53 -4.38
C VAL A 135 18.21 4.70 -5.90
N LEU A 136 19.29 5.18 -6.51
CA LEU A 136 19.36 5.34 -7.97
C LEU A 136 19.30 4.01 -8.71
N LEU A 137 19.99 2.99 -8.19
CA LEU A 137 19.95 1.63 -8.75
C LEU A 137 18.54 1.04 -8.67
N ALA A 138 17.88 1.14 -7.51
CA ALA A 138 16.51 0.69 -7.33
C ALA A 138 15.55 1.40 -8.28
N ALA A 139 15.68 2.73 -8.42
CA ALA A 139 14.89 3.50 -9.38
C ALA A 139 15.09 3.01 -10.82
N LEU A 140 16.33 2.72 -11.24
CA LEU A 140 16.66 2.21 -12.57
C LEU A 140 16.05 0.82 -12.82
N VAL A 141 16.06 -0.06 -11.81
CA VAL A 141 15.50 -1.42 -11.89
C VAL A 141 13.97 -1.41 -11.88
N ILE A 142 13.35 -0.49 -11.13
CA ILE A 142 11.89 -0.36 -11.03
C ILE A 142 11.31 0.34 -12.26
N LEU A 143 12.03 1.28 -12.89
CA LEU A 143 11.54 2.08 -14.02
C LEU A 143 10.88 1.24 -15.14
N PRO A 144 11.46 0.13 -15.63
CA PRO A 144 10.85 -0.71 -16.66
C PRO A 144 9.52 -1.32 -16.22
N THR A 145 9.36 -1.60 -14.92
CA THR A 145 8.12 -2.16 -14.38
C THR A 145 6.96 -1.16 -14.47
N THR A 146 7.25 0.14 -14.46
CA THR A 146 6.21 1.20 -14.61
C THR A 146 5.59 1.26 -16.01
N TRP A 147 6.26 0.68 -17.02
CA TRP A 147 5.72 0.59 -18.38
C TRP A 147 4.73 -0.58 -18.56
N LEU A 148 4.63 -1.47 -17.56
CA LEU A 148 3.70 -2.59 -17.58
C LEU A 148 2.27 -2.09 -17.33
N ARG A 149 1.45 -2.05 -18.39
CA ARG A 149 0.04 -1.62 -18.31
C ARG A 149 -0.94 -2.71 -17.87
N SER A 150 -0.46 -3.93 -17.61
CA SER A 150 -1.32 -5.08 -17.29
C SER A 150 -1.31 -5.42 -15.79
N LEU A 151 -2.44 -5.21 -15.12
CA LEU A 151 -2.68 -5.66 -13.74
C LEU A 151 -2.48 -7.18 -13.55
N SER A 152 -2.51 -7.97 -14.63
CA SER A 152 -2.24 -9.42 -14.54
C SER A 152 -0.75 -9.73 -14.40
N ILE A 153 0.15 -8.97 -15.03
CA ILE A 153 1.60 -9.17 -14.89
C ILE A 153 2.04 -8.68 -13.51
N LEU A 154 1.48 -7.56 -13.05
CA LEU A 154 1.76 -7.01 -11.73
C LEU A 154 1.41 -8.02 -10.62
N ALA A 155 0.27 -8.73 -10.74
CA ALA A 155 -0.10 -9.79 -9.80
C ALA A 155 0.98 -10.89 -9.66
N TYR A 156 1.60 -11.33 -10.76
CA TYR A 156 2.67 -12.35 -10.69
C TYR A 156 3.93 -11.81 -10.02
N VAL A 157 4.33 -10.57 -10.30
CA VAL A 157 5.47 -9.92 -9.64
C VAL A 157 5.20 -9.74 -8.14
N SER A 158 3.99 -9.31 -7.78
CA SER A 158 3.57 -9.13 -6.38
C SER A 158 3.52 -10.43 -5.58
N LEU A 159 3.26 -11.59 -6.21
CA LEU A 159 3.32 -12.89 -5.54
C LEU A 159 4.72 -13.14 -4.95
N GLY A 160 5.77 -12.80 -5.69
CA GLY A 160 7.15 -12.87 -5.20
C GLY A 160 7.38 -11.95 -3.99
N GLY A 161 6.81 -10.75 -4.01
CA GLY A 161 6.86 -9.81 -2.88
C GLY A 161 6.17 -10.35 -1.63
N VAL A 162 4.98 -10.94 -1.75
CA VAL A 162 4.27 -11.56 -0.62
C VAL A 162 5.05 -12.75 -0.06
N LEU A 163 5.59 -13.62 -0.93
CA LEU A 163 6.44 -14.73 -0.49
C LEU A 163 7.68 -14.23 0.26
N SER A 164 8.34 -13.17 -0.24
CA SER A 164 9.46 -12.53 0.44
C SER A 164 9.06 -12.02 1.84
N CYS A 165 7.92 -11.33 1.95
CA CYS A 165 7.41 -10.86 3.24
C CYS A 165 7.14 -12.02 4.21
N LEU A 166 6.55 -13.13 3.73
CA LEU A 166 6.32 -14.32 4.56
C LEU A 166 7.63 -14.96 5.03
N ILE A 167 8.66 -15.01 4.16
CA ILE A 167 9.99 -15.49 4.54
C ILE A 167 10.59 -14.59 5.63
N VAL A 168 10.50 -13.26 5.50
CA VAL A 168 10.98 -12.32 6.53
C VAL A 168 10.26 -12.55 7.86
N VAL A 169 8.93 -12.68 7.84
CA VAL A 169 8.14 -12.98 9.05
C VAL A 169 8.57 -14.31 9.68
N ALA A 170 8.73 -15.36 8.88
CA ALA A 170 9.17 -16.66 9.36
C ALA A 170 10.57 -16.59 9.98
N SER A 171 11.51 -15.87 9.35
CA SER A 171 12.87 -15.64 9.87
C SER A 171 12.85 -14.89 11.21
N VAL A 172 12.00 -13.86 11.35
CA VAL A 172 11.85 -13.12 12.62
C VAL A 172 11.29 -14.02 13.72
N VAL A 173 10.26 -14.82 13.40
CA VAL A 173 9.67 -15.76 14.36
C VAL A 173 10.69 -16.82 14.78
N TRP A 174 11.45 -17.37 13.82
CA TRP A 174 12.51 -18.34 14.09
C TRP A 174 13.60 -17.74 14.97
N SER A 175 14.08 -16.54 14.66
CA SER A 175 15.10 -15.85 15.45
C SER A 175 14.63 -15.60 16.89
N GLY A 176 13.36 -15.26 17.08
CA GLY A 176 12.75 -15.10 18.41
C GLY A 176 12.59 -16.41 19.19
N ALA A 177 12.26 -17.51 18.51
CA ALA A 177 11.87 -18.78 19.14
C ALA A 177 13.03 -19.79 19.30
N ALA A 178 13.96 -19.83 18.35
CA ALA A 178 15.01 -20.85 18.25
C ALA A 178 16.42 -20.30 18.46
N ASP A 179 16.72 -19.08 17.98
CA ASP A 179 18.07 -18.50 18.06
C ASP A 179 18.36 -17.76 19.38
N GLY A 180 17.47 -17.88 20.37
CA GLY A 180 17.70 -17.38 21.73
C GLY A 180 17.56 -15.87 21.91
N VAL A 181 17.12 -15.11 20.89
CA VAL A 181 16.83 -13.66 21.02
C VAL A 181 15.70 -13.43 22.04
N GLY A 182 14.76 -14.37 22.13
CA GLY A 182 13.70 -14.41 23.14
C GLY A 182 12.64 -13.31 22.98
N PHE A 183 11.38 -13.68 23.19
CA PHE A 183 10.30 -12.69 23.27
C PHE A 183 10.35 -11.97 24.62
N HIS A 184 10.96 -10.80 24.64
CA HIS A 184 11.05 -9.97 25.83
C HIS A 184 9.66 -9.43 26.20
N LYS A 185 9.06 -9.98 27.27
CA LYS A 185 7.71 -9.62 27.76
C LYS A 185 7.58 -8.20 28.36
N ARG A 186 8.47 -7.27 28.04
CA ARG A 186 8.40 -5.88 28.52
C ARG A 186 7.39 -5.08 27.69
N GLY A 187 6.12 -5.46 27.81
CA GLY A 187 5.01 -4.78 27.16
C GLY A 187 4.77 -3.41 27.78
N VAL A 188 5.06 -2.33 27.06
CA VAL A 188 4.57 -1.00 27.42
C VAL A 188 3.09 -0.95 27.05
N LEU A 189 2.21 -0.71 28.02
CA LEU A 189 0.77 -0.63 27.78
C LEU A 189 0.43 0.50 26.81
N LEU A 190 0.99 1.68 27.03
CA LEU A 190 0.78 2.85 26.19
C LEU A 190 2.01 3.75 26.25
N ARG A 191 2.48 4.19 25.08
CA ARG A 191 3.58 5.15 24.96
C ARG A 191 3.07 6.38 24.22
N TRP A 192 2.63 7.39 24.97
CA TRP A 192 2.01 8.61 24.43
C TRP A 192 2.85 9.31 23.36
N SER A 193 4.17 9.38 23.53
CA SER A 193 5.08 9.98 22.55
C SER A 193 5.16 9.23 21.22
N GLY A 194 4.85 7.93 21.20
CA GLY A 194 4.85 7.11 19.99
C GLY A 194 3.46 6.93 19.36
N ILE A 195 2.40 7.45 19.97
CA ILE A 195 1.03 7.35 19.44
C ILE A 195 0.87 8.05 18.09
N PRO A 196 1.39 9.29 17.87
CA PRO A 196 1.32 9.92 16.56
C PRO A 196 1.94 9.07 15.45
N THR A 197 3.11 8.48 15.73
CA THR A 197 3.81 7.57 14.81
C THR A 197 3.01 6.28 14.55
N ALA A 198 2.41 5.70 15.60
CA ALA A 198 1.60 4.50 15.45
C ALA A 198 0.35 4.78 14.59
N VAL A 199 -0.34 5.89 14.84
CA VAL A 199 -1.52 6.30 14.06
C VAL A 199 -1.16 6.57 12.61
N SER A 200 -0.07 7.30 12.34
CA SER A 200 0.35 7.58 10.96
C SER A 200 0.70 6.31 10.20
N LEU A 201 1.42 5.38 10.83
CA LEU A 201 1.75 4.09 10.21
C LEU A 201 0.51 3.24 9.98
N TYR A 202 -0.42 3.15 10.93
CA TYR A 202 -1.68 2.44 10.72
C TYR A 202 -2.50 3.06 9.59
N ALA A 203 -2.66 4.39 9.57
CA ALA A 203 -3.37 5.07 8.49
C ALA A 203 -2.73 4.80 7.12
N PHE A 204 -1.40 4.85 7.04
CA PHE A 204 -0.65 4.55 5.83
C PHE A 204 -0.84 3.09 5.38
N CYS A 205 -0.81 2.13 6.30
CA CYS A 205 -1.05 0.71 6.00
C CYS A 205 -2.44 0.47 5.38
N PHE A 206 -3.42 1.30 5.74
CA PHE A 206 -4.78 1.24 5.19
C PHE A 206 -5.03 2.23 4.04
N SER A 207 -4.00 2.91 3.50
CA SER A 207 -4.16 3.86 2.37
C SER A 207 -4.31 3.14 1.03
N GLY A 208 -5.38 2.36 0.88
CA GLY A 208 -5.75 1.68 -0.36
C GLY A 208 -6.69 2.49 -1.26
N HIS A 209 -7.21 3.63 -0.78
CA HIS A 209 -8.27 4.38 -1.44
C HIS A 209 -7.85 4.96 -2.79
N ALA A 210 -6.58 5.32 -2.97
CA ALA A 210 -6.05 5.84 -4.23
C ALA A 210 -6.10 4.81 -5.37
N VAL A 211 -5.89 3.53 -5.07
CA VAL A 211 -5.92 2.43 -6.08
C VAL A 211 -7.32 1.86 -6.30
N PHE A 212 -8.26 2.21 -5.41
CA PHE A 212 -9.59 1.63 -5.35
C PHE A 212 -10.44 1.87 -6.62
N PRO A 213 -10.52 3.09 -7.20
CA PRO A 213 -11.23 3.32 -8.47
C PRO A 213 -10.61 2.55 -9.64
N THR A 214 -9.29 2.43 -9.67
CA THR A 214 -8.56 1.67 -10.71
C THR A 214 -8.91 0.19 -10.63
N MET A 215 -8.93 -0.39 -9.42
CA MET A 215 -9.36 -1.77 -9.22
C MET A 215 -10.84 -1.98 -9.59
N TYR A 216 -11.71 -1.07 -9.17
CA TYR A 216 -13.14 -1.12 -9.46
C TYR A 216 -13.42 -1.07 -10.96
N THR A 217 -12.80 -0.13 -11.68
CA THR A 217 -13.02 0.04 -13.11
C THR A 217 -12.38 -1.05 -13.97
N ALA A 218 -11.30 -1.68 -13.48
CA ALA A 218 -10.63 -2.80 -14.15
C ALA A 218 -11.33 -4.15 -13.98
N MET A 219 -12.35 -4.27 -13.10
CA MET A 219 -13.11 -5.51 -12.95
C MET A 219 -14.01 -5.78 -14.15
N ARG A 220 -14.04 -7.06 -14.55
CA ARG A 220 -14.95 -7.55 -15.60
C ARG A 220 -16.43 -7.39 -15.23
N ASP A 221 -16.74 -7.67 -13.96
CA ASP A 221 -18.05 -7.56 -13.35
C ASP A 221 -17.95 -6.72 -12.08
N ARG A 222 -18.47 -5.49 -12.14
CA ARG A 222 -18.38 -4.52 -11.04
C ARG A 222 -19.32 -4.84 -9.88
N THR A 223 -20.37 -5.63 -10.11
CA THR A 223 -21.32 -6.02 -9.04
C THR A 223 -20.63 -6.88 -7.96
N MET A 224 -19.59 -7.61 -8.37
CA MET A 224 -18.76 -8.46 -7.52
C MET A 224 -17.78 -7.66 -6.66
N PHE A 225 -17.57 -6.37 -6.93
CA PHE A 225 -16.61 -5.55 -6.20
C PHE A 225 -16.99 -5.38 -4.71
N SER A 226 -18.29 -5.41 -4.40
CA SER A 226 -18.77 -5.46 -3.00
C SER A 226 -18.31 -6.70 -2.23
N ARG A 227 -18.05 -7.81 -2.93
CA ARG A 227 -17.45 -9.02 -2.35
C ARG A 227 -15.94 -8.86 -2.22
N VAL A 228 -15.28 -8.23 -3.19
CA VAL A 228 -13.84 -7.94 -3.13
C VAL A 228 -13.52 -7.08 -1.91
N ARG A 229 -14.27 -6.00 -1.69
CA ARG A 229 -14.12 -5.12 -0.53
C ARG A 229 -14.37 -5.81 0.82
N ARG A 230 -15.05 -6.96 0.86
CA ARG A 230 -15.21 -7.74 2.10
C ARG A 230 -14.02 -8.66 2.38
N VAL A 231 -13.21 -8.93 1.36
CA VAL A 231 -11.98 -9.73 1.45
C VAL A 231 -10.77 -8.85 1.76
N LEU A 232 -10.78 -7.60 1.28
CA LEU A 232 -9.79 -6.57 1.58
C LEU A 232 -10.07 -5.91 2.93
#